data_AF-A0A1E5V3L0-F1
#
_entry.id   AF-A0A1E5V3L0-F1
#
_cell.length_a   1.000
_cell.length_b   1.000
_cell.length_c   1.000
_cell.angle_alpha   90.00
_cell.angle_beta   90.00
_cell.angle_gamma   90.00
#
_symmetry.space_group_name_H-M   'P 1'
#
loop_
_entity.id
_entity.type
_entity.pdbx_description
1 polymer ?
#
loop_
_entity_poly.entity_id
_entity_poly.type
_entity_poly.pdbx_seq_one_letter_code
_entity_poly.pdbx_strand_id
1 'polypeptide(L)'
;MAARCPYFAAEESSRGIRPGESPAAALRRILATPGAHQAPCCFDALGARLVEGAGFPIAFMGGACASLSPNFKVAPKACGHTEGRKVISREEAIMHIKAAVDARKESGSDIVIVARTDSRQAMSLDEALWRVKAFADAGADVLFIDALASVEEMKAFCAVAPEVPKMANMLEGGGKTPILSPAELEKIGFSLVVYPLSLVGVAMRAMQDALVAIKDGGVPPPSILPSFQEIKDTLGFNRYYKEEKQYQVVSYDVHLSYSVNNEKSC
;
A
#
# COMPACT_ATOMS: atom_id res chain seq x y z
N MET A 1 -17.08 -18.61 5.87
CA MET A 1 -15.78 -19.17 5.41
C MET A 1 -15.62 -18.78 3.94
N ALA A 2 -15.01 -17.63 3.64
CA ALA A 2 -14.80 -17.22 2.25
C ALA A 2 -13.60 -18.03 1.70
N ALA A 3 -13.84 -18.81 0.66
CA ALA A 3 -12.78 -19.53 -0.04
C ALA A 3 -11.77 -18.51 -0.60
N ARG A 4 -10.54 -18.53 -0.09
CA ARG A 4 -9.45 -17.74 -0.67
C ARG A 4 -9.23 -18.23 -2.10
N CYS A 5 -9.14 -17.32 -3.05
CA CYS A 5 -8.79 -17.62 -4.44
C CYS A 5 -7.40 -18.29 -4.47
N PRO A 6 -7.29 -19.58 -4.86
CA PRO A 6 -6.03 -20.32 -4.78
C PRO A 6 -4.94 -19.76 -5.72
N TYR A 7 -5.33 -18.90 -6.67
CA TYR A 7 -4.45 -18.29 -7.67
C TYR A 7 -3.46 -17.25 -7.11
N PHE A 8 -3.57 -16.79 -5.86
CA PHE A 8 -2.71 -15.74 -5.28
C PHE A 8 -1.79 -16.19 -4.12
N ALA A 9 -1.66 -17.50 -3.88
CA ALA A 9 -0.64 -18.02 -2.97
C ALA A 9 0.74 -17.83 -3.61
N ALA A 10 1.44 -16.73 -3.31
CA ALA A 10 2.90 -16.72 -3.46
C ALA A 10 3.50 -17.66 -2.42
N GLU A 11 4.77 -18.03 -2.58
CA GLU A 11 5.55 -18.69 -1.54
C GLU A 11 5.34 -17.94 -0.21
N GLU A 12 4.63 -18.57 0.74
CA GLU A 12 4.16 -17.92 1.97
C GLU A 12 5.31 -17.36 2.83
N SER A 13 6.56 -17.77 2.57
CA SER A 13 7.72 -17.40 3.36
C SER A 13 8.24 -15.97 3.13
N SER A 14 7.90 -15.28 2.03
CA SER A 14 8.47 -13.95 1.72
C SER A 14 7.66 -12.76 2.24
N ARG A 15 6.39 -12.96 2.62
CA ARG A 15 5.44 -11.86 2.89
C ARG A 15 5.43 -11.34 4.32
N GLY A 16 6.23 -11.90 5.21
CA GLY A 16 6.17 -11.56 6.65
C GLY A 16 4.83 -11.89 7.33
N ILE A 17 3.89 -12.54 6.62
CA ILE A 17 2.60 -13.05 7.11
C ILE A 17 2.81 -14.52 7.48
N ARG A 18 2.48 -14.90 8.71
CA ARG A 18 2.63 -16.27 9.19
C ARG A 18 1.56 -17.20 8.57
N PRO A 19 1.82 -18.51 8.43
CA PRO A 19 0.80 -19.46 7.96
C PRO A 19 -0.48 -19.35 8.79
N GLY A 20 -1.64 -19.21 8.11
CA GLY A 20 -2.94 -19.03 8.75
C GLY A 20 -3.23 -17.62 9.30
N GLU A 21 -2.26 -16.70 9.32
CA GLU A 21 -2.43 -15.30 9.73
C GLU A 21 -3.17 -14.52 8.62
N SER A 22 -4.03 -13.57 9.01
CA SER A 22 -4.61 -12.62 8.06
C SER A 22 -3.63 -11.46 7.80
N PRO A 23 -3.76 -10.73 6.68
CA PRO A 23 -2.96 -9.52 6.46
C PRO A 23 -3.15 -8.46 7.57
N ALA A 24 -4.36 -8.31 8.10
CA ALA A 24 -4.63 -7.33 9.15
C ALA A 24 -4.02 -7.75 10.51
N ALA A 25 -4.05 -9.04 10.85
CA ALA A 25 -3.37 -9.56 12.03
C ALA A 25 -1.85 -9.39 11.92
N ALA A 26 -1.27 -9.64 10.74
CA ALA A 26 0.14 -9.38 10.48
C ALA A 26 0.49 -7.90 10.65
N LEU A 27 -0.32 -6.99 10.12
CA LEU A 27 -0.13 -5.55 10.29
C LEU A 27 -0.20 -5.15 11.77
N ARG A 28 -1.20 -5.62 12.53
CA ARG A 28 -1.31 -5.36 13.97
C ARG A 28 -0.07 -5.84 14.73
N ARG A 29 0.42 -7.03 14.40
CA ARG A 29 1.65 -7.57 14.99
C ARG A 29 2.86 -6.70 14.66
N ILE A 30 3.03 -6.28 13.41
CA ILE A 30 4.14 -5.40 13.00
C ILE A 30 4.06 -4.08 13.77
N LEU A 31 2.89 -3.43 13.82
CA LEU A 31 2.69 -2.17 14.55
C LEU A 31 2.92 -2.30 16.07
N ALA A 32 2.80 -3.50 16.63
CA ALA A 32 3.12 -3.77 18.03
C ALA A 32 4.61 -4.01 18.30
N THR A 33 5.43 -4.21 17.25
CA THR A 33 6.88 -4.32 17.41
C THR A 33 7.54 -2.94 17.49
N PRO A 34 8.63 -2.78 18.28
CA PRO A 34 9.41 -1.54 18.30
C PRO A 34 9.88 -1.14 16.90
N GLY A 35 10.02 0.16 16.65
CA GLY A 35 10.38 0.70 15.34
C GLY A 35 9.30 1.56 14.70
N ALA A 36 9.74 2.53 13.90
CA ALA A 36 8.89 3.21 12.94
C ALA A 36 8.94 2.45 11.60
N HIS A 37 7.99 1.56 11.39
CA HIS A 37 7.97 0.66 10.23
C HIS A 37 7.72 1.43 8.95
N GLN A 38 8.51 1.15 7.91
CA GLN A 38 8.43 1.85 6.63
C GLN A 38 7.41 1.18 5.70
N ALA A 39 6.55 1.99 5.11
CA ALA A 39 5.53 1.58 4.16
C ALA A 39 5.55 2.48 2.92
N PRO A 40 6.41 2.20 1.92
CA PRO A 40 6.44 2.93 0.66
C PRO A 40 5.09 2.86 -0.06
N CYS A 41 4.72 3.93 -0.76
CA CYS A 41 3.46 3.97 -1.48
C CYS A 41 3.57 3.35 -2.87
N CYS A 42 2.72 2.36 -3.17
CA CYS A 42 2.49 1.88 -4.52
C CYS A 42 1.19 2.46 -5.10
N PHE A 43 1.17 2.72 -6.40
CA PHE A 43 0.01 3.23 -7.13
C PHE A 43 -0.54 2.26 -8.18
N ASP A 44 0.18 1.17 -8.44
CA ASP A 44 -0.22 0.07 -9.32
C ASP A 44 0.33 -1.27 -8.79
N ALA A 45 0.01 -2.37 -9.49
CA ALA A 45 0.45 -3.70 -9.12
C ALA A 45 1.98 -3.89 -9.28
N LEU A 46 2.59 -3.21 -10.25
CA LEU A 46 4.04 -3.29 -10.49
C LEU A 46 4.81 -2.66 -9.32
N GLY A 47 4.40 -1.47 -8.89
CA GLY A 47 4.93 -0.80 -7.71
C GLY A 47 4.76 -1.65 -6.45
N ALA A 48 3.61 -2.31 -6.27
CA ALA A 48 3.41 -3.22 -5.14
C ALA A 48 4.41 -4.41 -5.16
N ARG A 49 4.69 -4.98 -6.35
CA ARG A 49 5.70 -6.03 -6.51
C ARG A 49 7.12 -5.54 -6.24
N LEU A 50 7.45 -4.34 -6.67
CA LEU A 50 8.75 -3.73 -6.39
C LEU A 50 8.95 -3.47 -4.89
N VAL A 51 7.89 -3.02 -4.20
CA VAL A 51 7.92 -2.84 -2.73
C VAL A 51 8.07 -4.19 -2.01
N GLU A 52 7.32 -5.22 -2.42
CA GLU A 52 7.45 -6.59 -1.89
C GLU A 52 8.87 -7.14 -2.15
N GLY A 53 9.39 -7.00 -3.37
CA GLY A 53 10.72 -7.49 -3.77
C GLY A 53 11.88 -6.76 -3.08
N ALA A 54 11.70 -5.50 -2.69
CA ALA A 54 12.65 -4.75 -1.87
C ALA A 54 12.63 -5.16 -0.38
N GLY A 55 11.75 -6.09 0.01
CA GLY A 55 11.69 -6.64 1.37
C GLY A 55 10.92 -5.77 2.37
N PHE A 56 10.11 -4.81 1.91
CA PHE A 56 9.26 -4.04 2.80
C PHE A 56 8.08 -4.91 3.29
N PRO A 57 7.83 -4.98 4.61
CA PRO A 57 6.76 -5.81 5.15
C PRO A 57 5.37 -5.18 4.99
N ILE A 58 5.32 -3.89 4.66
CA ILE A 58 4.09 -3.11 4.50
C ILE A 58 4.22 -2.27 3.23
N ALA A 59 3.16 -2.22 2.43
CA ALA A 59 3.00 -1.26 1.36
C ALA A 59 1.83 -0.32 1.69
N PHE A 60 1.95 0.95 1.32
CA PHE A 60 0.86 1.91 1.42
C PHE A 60 0.21 2.11 0.04
N MET A 61 -1.10 2.27 0.00
CA MET A 61 -1.80 2.65 -1.23
C MET A 61 -2.51 3.98 -0.98
N GLY A 62 -2.01 5.04 -1.59
CA GLY A 62 -2.50 6.40 -1.37
C GLY A 62 -3.90 6.62 -1.97
N GLY A 63 -4.68 7.49 -1.31
CA GLY A 63 -6.03 7.88 -1.74
C GLY A 63 -6.14 8.56 -3.11
N ALA A 64 -5.02 9.04 -3.66
CA ALA A 64 -4.95 9.55 -5.04
C ALA A 64 -5.00 8.43 -6.10
N CYS A 65 -4.71 7.18 -5.70
CA CYS A 65 -4.66 6.01 -6.57
C CYS A 65 -5.74 4.98 -6.25
N ALA A 66 -6.20 4.91 -4.99
CA ALA A 66 -7.34 4.10 -4.58
C ALA A 66 -8.22 4.91 -3.62
N SER A 67 -9.37 5.36 -4.09
CA SER A 67 -10.33 6.12 -3.30
C SER A 67 -10.99 5.24 -2.22
N LEU A 68 -10.29 4.97 -1.11
CA LEU A 68 -10.90 4.53 0.15
C LEU A 68 -9.95 4.73 1.35
N SER A 69 -9.62 5.98 1.65
CA SER A 69 -9.34 6.37 3.05
C SER A 69 -10.44 7.31 3.50
N PRO A 70 -11.06 7.10 4.68
CA PRO A 70 -11.97 8.08 5.28
C PRO A 70 -11.17 9.33 5.66
N ASN A 71 -10.87 10.15 4.66
CA ASN A 71 -10.25 11.46 4.84
C ASN A 71 -11.40 12.44 5.08
N PHE A 72 -11.46 13.05 6.27
CA PHE A 72 -12.52 13.95 6.75
C PHE A 72 -12.57 15.30 6.00
N LYS A 73 -12.72 15.26 4.68
CA LYS A 73 -12.76 16.41 3.77
C LYS A 73 -14.16 16.58 3.22
N VAL A 74 -14.60 17.84 3.12
CA VAL A 74 -15.78 18.20 2.30
C VAL A 74 -15.48 17.85 0.84
N ALA A 75 -16.44 17.25 0.14
CA ALA A 75 -16.28 16.95 -1.29
C ALA A 75 -16.32 18.25 -2.13
N PRO A 76 -15.50 18.38 -3.20
CA PRO A 76 -14.49 17.43 -3.71
C PRO A 76 -13.21 17.38 -2.85
N LYS A 77 -12.61 16.20 -2.72
CA LYS A 77 -11.49 15.94 -1.80
C LYS A 77 -10.16 16.42 -2.40
N ALA A 78 -9.49 17.37 -1.74
CA ALA A 78 -8.17 17.87 -2.13
C ALA A 78 -7.01 17.16 -1.40
N CYS A 79 -5.78 17.22 -1.91
CA CYS A 79 -4.59 16.67 -1.25
C CYS A 79 -4.30 17.38 0.08
N GLY A 80 -3.80 16.65 1.08
CA GLY A 80 -3.46 17.21 2.39
C GLY A 80 -2.20 18.07 2.42
N HIS A 81 -1.77 18.60 1.27
CA HIS A 81 -0.72 19.62 1.15
C HIS A 81 -1.16 20.86 0.35
N THR A 82 -2.42 20.92 -0.11
CA THR A 82 -2.95 22.07 -0.88
C THR A 82 -3.59 23.14 0.00
N GLU A 83 -3.76 24.35 -0.54
CA GLU A 83 -4.43 25.49 0.10
C GLU A 83 -5.97 25.36 0.12
N GLY A 84 -6.66 26.14 0.97
CA GLY A 84 -8.13 26.24 0.98
C GLY A 84 -8.90 25.05 1.58
N ARG A 85 -8.28 24.30 2.50
CA ARG A 85 -8.89 23.08 3.05
C ARG A 85 -10.11 23.35 3.90
N LYS A 86 -11.11 22.47 3.76
CA LYS A 86 -12.27 22.38 4.64
C LYS A 86 -12.32 20.99 5.25
N VAL A 87 -12.48 20.94 6.56
CA VAL A 87 -12.75 19.72 7.31
C VAL A 87 -14.22 19.71 7.74
N ILE A 88 -14.80 18.52 7.82
CA ILE A 88 -16.16 18.33 8.36
C ILE A 88 -16.22 18.62 9.86
N SER A 89 -17.43 18.69 10.43
CA SER A 89 -17.61 18.94 11.86
C SER A 89 -16.99 17.83 12.72
N ARG A 90 -16.83 18.10 14.02
CA ARG A 90 -16.30 17.11 14.98
C ARG A 90 -17.24 15.91 15.09
N GLU A 91 -18.53 16.17 15.14
CA GLU A 91 -19.60 15.16 15.26
C GLU A 91 -19.59 14.23 14.05
N GLU A 92 -19.51 14.79 12.84
CA GLU A 92 -19.47 14.02 11.60
C GLU A 92 -18.18 13.19 11.48
N ALA A 93 -17.03 13.75 11.88
CA ALA A 93 -15.76 13.02 11.89
C ALA A 93 -15.78 11.82 12.87
N ILE A 94 -16.32 12.02 14.08
CA ILE A 94 -16.47 10.94 15.06
C ILE A 94 -17.47 9.89 14.56
N MET A 95 -18.57 10.32 13.93
CA MET A 95 -19.58 9.43 13.36
C MET A 95 -18.97 8.47 12.33
N HIS A 96 -18.12 8.97 11.43
CA HIS A 96 -17.43 8.15 10.45
C HIS A 96 -16.49 7.10 11.08
N ILE A 97 -15.75 7.44 12.14
CA ILE A 97 -14.91 6.46 12.85
C ILE A 97 -15.77 5.38 13.51
N LYS A 98 -16.84 5.78 14.22
CA LYS A 98 -17.77 4.83 14.85
C LYS A 98 -18.40 3.90 13.83
N ALA A 99 -18.88 4.45 12.71
CA ALA A 99 -19.45 3.65 11.62
C ALA A 99 -18.46 2.63 11.05
N ALA A 100 -17.19 3.01 10.85
CA ALA A 100 -16.16 2.08 10.39
C ALA A 100 -15.87 0.97 11.43
N VAL A 101 -15.82 1.34 12.71
CA VAL A 101 -15.60 0.40 13.82
C VAL A 101 -16.76 -0.58 13.95
N ASP A 102 -18.00 -0.10 13.82
CA ASP A 102 -19.20 -0.93 13.91
C ASP A 102 -19.32 -1.86 12.70
N ALA A 103 -19.09 -1.37 11.48
CA ALA A 103 -19.05 -2.20 10.27
C ALA A 103 -17.98 -3.31 10.36
N ARG A 104 -16.82 -3.03 10.96
CA ARG A 104 -15.79 -4.04 11.24
C ARG A 104 -16.31 -5.12 12.18
N LYS A 105 -16.95 -4.74 13.29
CA LYS A 105 -17.51 -5.68 14.28
C LYS A 105 -18.60 -6.55 13.67
N GLU A 106 -19.54 -5.94 12.94
CA GLU A 106 -20.68 -6.63 12.31
C GLU A 106 -20.23 -7.64 11.25
N SER A 107 -19.19 -7.31 10.49
CA SER A 107 -18.64 -8.22 9.47
C SER A 107 -17.71 -9.30 10.04
N GLY A 108 -17.33 -9.22 11.32
CA GLY A 108 -16.29 -10.08 11.90
C GLY A 108 -14.91 -9.87 11.27
N SER A 109 -14.69 -8.73 10.61
CA SER A 109 -13.41 -8.36 10.00
C SER A 109 -12.41 -7.91 11.07
N ASP A 110 -11.13 -8.11 10.81
CA ASP A 110 -10.02 -7.68 11.69
C ASP A 110 -9.26 -6.47 11.15
N ILE A 111 -9.80 -5.83 10.10
CA ILE A 111 -9.20 -4.66 9.43
C ILE A 111 -8.75 -3.59 10.43
N VAL A 112 -7.60 -3.00 10.13
CA VAL A 112 -7.01 -1.89 10.89
C VAL A 112 -7.60 -0.58 10.38
N ILE A 113 -8.18 0.20 11.29
CA ILE A 113 -8.82 1.49 10.99
C ILE A 113 -7.83 2.61 11.32
N VAL A 114 -7.33 3.27 10.26
CA VAL A 114 -6.46 4.44 10.38
C VAL A 114 -7.32 5.70 10.36
N ALA A 115 -7.33 6.45 11.46
CA ALA A 115 -8.05 7.70 11.58
C ALA A 115 -7.15 8.90 11.25
N ARG A 116 -7.47 9.60 10.16
CA ARG A 116 -6.70 10.73 9.66
C ARG A 116 -7.42 12.05 9.84
N THR A 117 -6.75 13.08 10.34
CA THR A 117 -7.23 14.48 10.24
C THR A 117 -6.31 15.37 9.41
N ASP A 118 -6.91 16.27 8.63
CA ASP A 118 -6.25 17.36 7.92
C ASP A 118 -6.45 18.72 8.63
N SER A 119 -7.05 18.72 9.83
CA SER A 119 -7.44 19.93 10.56
C SER A 119 -6.26 20.78 11.01
N ARG A 120 -5.04 20.23 11.08
CA ARG A 120 -3.83 21.01 11.42
C ARG A 120 -3.66 22.21 10.49
N GLN A 121 -3.84 22.00 9.19
CA GLN A 121 -3.70 23.04 8.17
C GLN A 121 -5.00 23.80 7.90
N ALA A 122 -6.14 23.14 8.08
CA ALA A 122 -7.45 23.77 7.85
C ALA A 122 -7.88 24.68 9.02
N MET A 123 -7.41 24.41 10.24
CA MET A 123 -7.87 25.06 11.48
C MET A 123 -6.68 25.36 12.41
N SER A 124 -6.29 24.42 13.27
CA SER A 124 -5.21 24.60 14.25
C SER A 124 -4.63 23.27 14.72
N LEU A 125 -3.48 23.32 15.43
CA LEU A 125 -2.90 22.13 16.08
C LEU A 125 -3.83 21.60 17.18
N ASP A 126 -4.34 22.47 18.05
CA ASP A 126 -5.22 22.07 19.15
C ASP A 126 -6.47 21.33 18.66
N GLU A 127 -7.05 21.79 17.54
CA GLU A 127 -8.18 21.10 16.91
C GLU A 127 -7.77 19.71 16.39
N ALA A 128 -6.58 19.58 15.81
CA ALA A 128 -6.06 18.30 15.34
C ALA A 128 -5.80 17.32 16.50
N LEU A 129 -5.18 17.79 17.59
CA LEU A 129 -4.93 17.01 18.80
C LEU A 129 -6.24 16.55 19.47
N TRP A 130 -7.23 17.45 19.56
CA TRP A 130 -8.55 17.11 20.07
C TRP A 130 -9.21 16.01 19.23
N ARG A 131 -9.17 16.14 17.90
CA ARG A 131 -9.78 15.18 16.97
C ARG A 131 -9.15 13.80 17.09
N VAL A 132 -7.82 13.70 17.08
CA VAL A 132 -7.17 12.39 17.17
C VAL A 132 -7.39 11.72 18.52
N LYS A 133 -7.51 12.49 19.61
CA LYS A 133 -7.94 11.94 20.91
C LYS A 133 -9.35 11.36 20.81
N ALA A 134 -10.29 12.12 20.25
CA ALA A 134 -11.66 11.65 20.05
C ALA A 134 -11.73 10.42 19.11
N PHE A 135 -10.86 10.32 18.10
CA PHE A 135 -10.79 9.16 17.21
C PHE A 135 -10.25 7.92 17.92
N ALA A 136 -9.25 8.07 18.80
CA ALA A 136 -8.79 6.99 19.66
C ALA A 136 -9.92 6.50 20.57
N ASP A 137 -10.62 7.41 21.24
CA ASP A 137 -11.75 7.09 22.12
C ASP A 137 -12.92 6.44 21.35
N ALA A 138 -13.06 6.74 20.05
CA ALA A 138 -14.03 6.10 19.16
C ALA A 138 -13.60 4.71 18.63
N GLY A 139 -12.37 4.26 18.91
CA GLY A 139 -11.88 2.92 18.58
C GLY A 139 -11.03 2.81 17.32
N ALA A 140 -10.42 3.91 16.86
CA ALA A 140 -9.41 3.86 15.80
C ALA A 140 -8.15 3.10 16.26
N ASP A 141 -7.55 2.31 15.36
CA ASP A 141 -6.37 1.50 15.67
C ASP A 141 -5.05 2.24 15.41
N VAL A 142 -5.06 3.22 14.51
CA VAL A 142 -3.89 4.04 14.16
C VAL A 142 -4.34 5.48 13.98
N LEU A 143 -3.57 6.42 14.49
CA LEU A 143 -3.84 7.85 14.37
C LEU A 143 -2.89 8.51 13.37
N PHE A 144 -3.41 9.50 12.65
CA PHE A 144 -2.65 10.25 11.67
C PHE A 144 -3.09 11.73 11.64
N ILE A 145 -2.18 12.66 11.93
CA ILE A 145 -2.34 14.08 11.62
C ILE A 145 -1.49 14.40 10.40
N ASP A 146 -2.13 14.88 9.32
CA ASP A 146 -1.40 15.28 8.13
C ASP A 146 -0.81 16.70 8.28
N ALA A 147 0.36 16.90 7.68
CA ALA A 147 1.05 18.20 7.59
C ALA A 147 1.34 18.89 8.95
N LEU A 148 1.83 18.13 9.95
CA LEU A 148 2.47 18.66 11.16
C LEU A 148 3.71 19.48 10.77
N ALA A 149 3.87 20.68 11.33
CA ALA A 149 4.84 21.65 10.84
C ALA A 149 6.19 21.63 11.57
N SER A 150 6.30 20.95 12.71
CA SER A 150 7.55 20.87 13.47
C SER A 150 7.67 19.58 14.29
N VAL A 151 8.88 19.31 14.80
CA VAL A 151 9.16 18.18 15.69
C VAL A 151 8.41 18.30 17.03
N GLU A 152 8.18 19.52 17.49
CA GLU A 152 7.41 19.81 18.71
C GLU A 152 5.94 19.43 18.53
N GLU A 153 5.34 19.74 17.38
CA GLU A 153 3.97 19.30 17.06
C GLU A 153 3.88 17.77 16.97
N MET A 154 4.91 17.12 16.40
CA MET A 154 5.00 15.66 16.35
C MET A 154 5.06 15.03 17.74
N LYS A 155 5.85 15.59 18.66
CA LYS A 155 5.91 15.16 20.06
C LYS A 155 4.56 15.35 20.76
N ALA A 156 3.93 16.51 20.57
CA ALA A 156 2.60 16.80 21.11
C ALA A 156 1.56 15.80 20.60
N PHE A 157 1.60 15.45 19.31
CA PHE A 157 0.75 14.42 18.73
C PHE A 157 1.01 13.04 19.34
N CYS A 158 2.26 12.61 19.44
CA CYS A 158 2.59 11.28 19.98
C CYS A 158 2.23 11.13 21.47
N ALA A 159 2.20 12.24 22.22
CA ALA A 159 1.75 12.27 23.61
C ALA A 159 0.22 12.05 23.76
N VAL A 160 -0.57 12.25 22.70
CA VAL A 160 -2.01 11.97 22.70
C VAL A 160 -2.25 10.48 22.44
N ALA A 161 -2.99 9.84 23.36
CA ALA A 161 -3.29 8.41 23.30
C ALA A 161 -2.03 7.56 23.04
N PRO A 162 -1.02 7.61 23.94
CA PRO A 162 0.32 7.01 23.73
C PRO A 162 0.27 5.53 23.32
N GLU A 163 -0.75 4.79 23.75
CA GLU A 163 -1.01 3.40 23.45
C GLU A 163 -1.43 3.11 21.99
N VAL A 164 -1.94 4.10 21.26
CA VAL A 164 -2.40 3.93 19.88
C VAL A 164 -1.26 4.25 18.90
N PRO A 165 -0.88 3.35 17.97
CA PRO A 165 0.16 3.61 16.98
C PRO A 165 -0.06 4.91 16.18
N LYS A 166 1.03 5.63 15.92
CA LYS A 166 1.02 6.88 15.12
C LYS A 166 1.66 6.66 13.77
N MET A 167 1.04 7.23 12.76
CA MET A 167 1.51 7.23 11.39
C MET A 167 2.07 8.59 11.00
N ALA A 168 3.29 8.61 10.48
CA ALA A 168 3.94 9.76 9.89
C ALA A 168 3.90 9.68 8.36
N ASN A 169 3.76 10.83 7.71
CA ASN A 169 3.69 10.96 6.26
C ASN A 169 4.85 11.81 5.76
N MET A 170 5.84 11.18 5.11
CA MET A 170 7.07 11.84 4.67
C MET A 170 6.98 12.23 3.20
N LEU A 171 6.79 13.53 2.93
CA LEU A 171 6.75 14.09 1.57
C LEU A 171 8.07 14.77 1.23
N GLU A 172 9.01 13.98 0.72
CA GLU A 172 10.38 14.41 0.39
C GLU A 172 10.43 15.51 -0.68
N GLY A 173 9.37 15.69 -1.47
CA GLY A 173 9.27 16.68 -2.55
C GLY A 173 8.78 18.08 -2.15
N GLY A 174 8.88 18.48 -0.88
CA GLY A 174 8.50 19.83 -0.43
C GLY A 174 7.17 19.92 0.33
N GLY A 175 6.81 18.88 1.09
CA GLY A 175 5.72 18.96 2.05
C GLY A 175 5.98 19.95 3.18
N LYS A 176 4.95 20.25 3.99
CA LYS A 176 5.08 21.14 5.15
C LYS A 176 5.77 20.48 6.35
N THR A 177 5.77 19.14 6.37
CA THR A 177 6.33 18.35 7.46
C THR A 177 7.84 18.17 7.29
N PRO A 178 8.66 18.46 8.33
CA PRO A 178 10.09 18.17 8.30
C PRO A 178 10.35 16.69 8.02
N ILE A 179 11.31 16.42 7.13
CA ILE A 179 11.69 15.05 6.78
C ILE A 179 12.63 14.51 7.86
N LEU A 180 12.20 13.42 8.51
CA LEU A 180 12.95 12.73 9.53
C LEU A 180 13.16 11.27 9.13
N SER A 181 14.27 10.69 9.57
CA SER A 181 14.53 9.26 9.41
C SER A 181 13.57 8.41 10.25
N PRO A 182 13.35 7.14 9.89
CA PRO A 182 12.58 6.21 10.72
C PRO A 182 13.08 6.14 12.17
N ALA A 183 14.39 6.16 12.39
CA ALA A 183 14.98 6.11 13.73
C ALA A 183 14.68 7.38 14.55
N GLU A 184 14.60 8.55 13.92
CA GLU A 184 14.18 9.79 14.59
C GLU A 184 12.69 9.79 14.91
N LEU A 185 11.86 9.29 13.99
CA LEU A 185 10.42 9.16 14.17
C LEU A 185 10.05 8.16 15.27
N GLU A 186 10.78 7.04 15.35
CA GLU A 186 10.64 6.07 16.44
C GLU A 186 10.91 6.72 17.80
N LYS A 187 12.00 7.49 17.92
CA LYS A 187 12.34 8.21 19.16
C LYS A 187 11.27 9.22 19.59
N ILE A 188 10.50 9.75 18.64
CA ILE A 188 9.39 10.67 18.92
C ILE A 188 8.13 9.90 19.34
N GLY A 189 7.95 8.66 18.89
CA GLY A 189 6.82 7.79 19.23
C GLY A 189 5.96 7.37 18.04
N PHE A 190 6.44 7.51 16.80
CA PHE A 190 5.76 6.97 15.63
C PHE A 190 6.05 5.48 15.44
N SER A 191 5.06 4.76 14.92
CA SER A 191 5.13 3.32 14.66
C SER A 191 5.10 2.99 13.17
N LEU A 192 4.64 3.92 12.33
CA LEU A 192 4.50 3.73 10.89
C LEU A 192 4.93 4.99 10.16
N VAL A 193 5.67 4.83 9.06
CA VAL A 193 6.12 5.91 8.18
C VAL A 193 5.74 5.57 6.76
N VAL A 194 5.04 6.49 6.07
CA VAL A 194 4.71 6.32 4.65
C VAL A 194 5.43 7.32 3.77
N TYR A 195 5.69 6.88 2.54
CA TYR A 195 6.39 7.65 1.51
C TYR A 195 5.50 7.75 0.26
N PRO A 196 4.52 8.68 0.24
CA PRO A 196 3.51 8.77 -0.81
C PRO A 196 4.05 9.22 -2.17
N LEU A 197 5.15 9.98 -2.20
CA LEU A 197 5.62 10.64 -3.42
C LEU A 197 6.87 10.04 -4.04
N SER A 198 7.62 9.20 -3.31
CA SER A 198 8.96 8.77 -3.75
C SER A 198 8.91 7.95 -5.02
N LEU A 199 8.11 6.88 -5.04
CA LEU A 199 8.03 5.99 -6.22
C LEU A 199 7.39 6.70 -7.42
N VAL A 200 6.34 7.50 -7.20
CA VAL A 200 5.69 8.24 -8.30
C VAL A 200 6.58 9.36 -8.85
N GLY A 201 7.33 10.05 -7.99
CA GLY A 201 8.27 11.09 -8.40
C GLY A 201 9.44 10.53 -9.21
N VAL A 202 10.01 9.40 -8.77
CA VAL A 202 11.06 8.69 -9.51
C VAL A 202 10.53 8.19 -10.85
N ALA A 203 9.35 7.55 -10.86
CA ALA A 203 8.72 7.08 -12.09
C ALA A 203 8.44 8.23 -13.07
N MET A 204 7.93 9.36 -12.58
CA MET A 204 7.68 10.55 -13.39
C MET A 204 8.96 11.04 -14.08
N ARG A 205 10.08 11.10 -13.36
CA ARG A 205 11.37 11.51 -13.94
C ARG A 205 11.86 10.52 -14.99
N ALA A 206 11.86 9.23 -14.68
CA ALA A 206 12.32 8.18 -15.60
C ALA A 206 11.46 8.15 -16.89
N MET A 207 10.15 8.31 -16.76
CA MET A 207 9.25 8.40 -17.91
C MET A 207 9.53 9.64 -18.76
N GLN A 208 9.78 10.81 -18.15
CA GLN A 208 10.15 12.02 -18.88
C GLN A 208 11.44 11.83 -19.68
N ASP A 209 12.49 11.27 -19.07
CA ASP A 209 13.77 11.04 -19.74
C ASP A 209 13.61 10.04 -20.90
N ALA A 210 12.79 8.99 -20.73
CA ALA A 210 12.47 8.04 -21.80
C ALA A 210 11.69 8.68 -22.95
N LEU A 211 10.70 9.54 -22.65
CA LEU A 211 9.89 10.24 -23.66
C LEU A 211 10.74 11.23 -24.47
N VAL A 212 11.72 11.89 -23.86
CA VAL A 212 12.67 12.76 -24.58
C VAL A 212 13.48 11.95 -25.60
N ALA A 213 14.03 10.80 -25.19
CA ALA A 213 14.79 9.94 -26.11
C ALA A 213 13.95 9.44 -27.30
N ILE A 214 12.70 9.05 -27.04
CA ILE A 214 11.77 8.56 -28.06
C ILE A 214 11.35 9.68 -29.02
N LYS A 215 11.11 10.90 -28.51
CA LYS A 215 10.66 12.04 -29.32
C LYS A 215 11.63 12.38 -30.45
N ASP A 216 12.94 12.19 -30.20
CA ASP A 216 14.00 12.46 -31.17
C ASP A 216 14.30 11.26 -32.10
N GLY A 217 13.43 10.24 -32.10
CA GLY A 217 13.56 9.03 -32.92
C GLY A 217 14.54 7.99 -32.36
N GLY A 218 15.08 8.22 -31.16
CA GLY A 218 15.94 7.30 -30.45
C GLY A 218 15.15 6.33 -29.55
N VAL A 219 15.89 5.67 -28.66
CA VAL A 219 15.33 4.82 -27.60
C VAL A 219 16.04 5.12 -26.28
N PRO A 220 15.38 4.90 -25.13
CA PRO A 220 16.01 5.04 -23.82
C PRO A 220 17.24 4.11 -23.70
N PRO A 221 18.35 4.56 -23.08
CA PRO A 221 19.54 3.73 -22.96
C PRO A 221 19.28 2.49 -22.09
N PRO A 222 19.97 1.36 -22.33
CA PRO A 222 19.83 0.15 -21.51
C PRO A 222 20.13 0.35 -20.02
N SER A 223 20.88 1.39 -19.65
CA SER A 223 21.19 1.71 -18.25
C SER A 223 19.98 2.15 -17.42
N ILE A 224 18.88 2.56 -18.05
CA ILE A 224 17.66 2.98 -17.35
C ILE A 224 16.50 1.98 -17.51
N LEU A 225 16.71 0.92 -18.30
CA LEU A 225 15.72 -0.11 -18.55
C LEU A 225 16.15 -1.42 -17.89
N PRO A 226 15.30 -2.06 -17.08
CA PRO A 226 15.55 -3.44 -16.69
C PRO A 226 15.57 -4.33 -17.93
N SER A 227 16.38 -5.37 -17.90
CA SER A 227 16.38 -6.42 -18.91
C SER A 227 15.01 -7.09 -19.00
N PHE A 228 14.72 -7.68 -20.16
CA PHE A 228 13.46 -8.42 -20.34
C PHE A 228 13.31 -9.58 -19.35
N GLN A 229 14.43 -10.16 -18.90
CA GLN A 229 14.40 -11.20 -17.88
C GLN A 229 13.98 -10.64 -16.51
N GLU A 230 14.54 -9.51 -16.08
CA GLU A 230 14.17 -8.85 -14.82
C GLU A 230 12.70 -8.40 -14.80
N ILE A 231 12.18 -7.93 -15.94
CA ILE A 231 10.75 -7.60 -16.09
C ILE A 231 9.90 -8.85 -15.87
N LYS A 232 10.22 -9.96 -16.54
CA LYS A 232 9.49 -11.23 -16.38
C LYS A 232 9.54 -11.74 -14.94
N ASP A 233 10.70 -11.64 -14.30
CA ASP A 233 10.89 -12.08 -12.92
C ASP A 233 10.02 -11.26 -11.96
N THR A 234 10.02 -9.93 -12.11
CA THR A 234 9.21 -9.00 -11.30
C THR A 234 7.71 -9.21 -11.51
N LEU A 235 7.28 -9.45 -12.74
CA LEU A 235 5.87 -9.72 -13.08
C LEU A 235 5.43 -11.14 -12.70
N GLY A 236 6.34 -12.01 -12.27
CA GLY A 236 6.04 -13.35 -11.81
C GLY A 236 5.86 -14.39 -12.92
N PHE A 237 6.43 -14.15 -14.10
CA PHE A 237 6.37 -15.12 -15.22
C PHE A 237 6.98 -16.47 -14.86
N ASN A 238 8.00 -16.50 -13.99
CA ASN A 238 8.58 -17.76 -13.53
C ASN A 238 7.56 -18.66 -12.82
N ARG A 239 6.61 -18.06 -12.10
CA ARG A 239 5.50 -18.79 -11.49
C ARG A 239 4.49 -19.23 -12.54
N TYR A 240 4.11 -18.32 -13.43
CA TYR A 240 3.20 -18.62 -14.54
C TYR A 240 3.67 -19.83 -15.36
N TYR A 241 4.94 -19.86 -15.77
CA TYR A 241 5.49 -20.99 -16.53
C TYR A 241 5.57 -22.30 -15.74
N LYS A 242 5.77 -22.25 -14.41
CA LYS A 242 5.70 -23.45 -13.56
C LYS A 242 4.28 -24.00 -13.49
N GLU A 243 3.28 -23.13 -13.39
CA GLU A 243 1.87 -23.51 -13.36
C GLU A 243 1.40 -24.03 -14.72
N GLU A 244 1.75 -23.34 -15.81
CA GLU A 244 1.41 -23.75 -17.18
C GLU A 244 1.82 -25.20 -17.48
N LYS A 245 3.01 -25.61 -17.02
CA LYS A 245 3.50 -26.99 -17.16
C LYS A 245 2.56 -28.05 -16.55
N GLN A 246 1.78 -27.71 -15.53
CA GLN A 246 0.81 -28.63 -14.92
C GLN A 246 -0.40 -28.89 -15.81
N TYR A 247 -0.66 -28.02 -16.78
CA TYR A 247 -1.79 -28.09 -17.70
C TYR A 247 -1.38 -28.52 -19.12
N GLN A 248 -0.11 -28.85 -19.32
CA GLN A 248 0.35 -29.41 -20.59
C GLN A 248 -0.29 -30.78 -20.82
N VAL A 249 -1.15 -30.86 -21.83
CA VAL A 249 -1.75 -32.12 -22.25
C VAL A 249 -0.73 -32.87 -23.11
N VAL A 250 -0.40 -34.10 -22.72
CA VAL A 250 0.40 -35.00 -23.57
C VAL A 250 -0.49 -35.44 -24.73
N SER A 251 -0.15 -35.07 -25.97
CA SER A 251 -0.81 -35.62 -27.15
C SER A 251 -0.50 -37.10 -27.23
N TYR A 252 -1.52 -37.95 -27.06
CA TYR A 252 -1.40 -39.36 -27.42
C TYR A 252 -1.40 -39.45 -28.94
N ASP A 253 -0.24 -39.69 -29.54
CA ASP A 253 -0.16 -40.13 -30.93
C ASP A 253 -0.86 -41.49 -31.04
N VAL A 254 -2.09 -41.48 -31.54
CA VAL A 254 -2.79 -42.70 -31.92
C VAL A 254 -2.15 -43.18 -33.23
N HIS A 255 -1.09 -43.96 -33.14
CA HIS A 255 -0.60 -44.77 -34.25
C HIS A 255 -1.64 -45.86 -34.57
N LEU A 256 -2.61 -45.53 -35.43
CA LEU A 256 -3.46 -46.51 -36.10
C LEU A 256 -2.65 -47.18 -37.22
N SER A 257 -2.03 -48.31 -36.91
CA SER A 257 -1.49 -49.24 -37.90
C SER A 257 -2.62 -49.99 -38.60
N TYR A 258 -3.11 -49.46 -39.73
CA TYR A 258 -3.96 -50.23 -40.63
C TYR A 258 -3.13 -51.29 -41.35
N SER A 259 -3.24 -52.55 -40.90
CA SER A 259 -2.88 -53.71 -41.71
C SER A 259 -4.00 -53.96 -42.71
N VAL A 260 -3.78 -53.56 -43.97
CA VAL A 260 -4.69 -53.94 -45.07
C VAL A 260 -4.39 -55.39 -45.45
N ASN A 261 -5.26 -56.29 -45.01
CA ASN A 261 -5.28 -57.67 -45.48
C ASN A 261 -5.70 -57.72 -46.95
N ASN A 262 -4.89 -58.45 -47.70
CA ASN A 262 -5.02 -58.74 -49.11
C ASN A 262 -6.10 -59.82 -49.32
N GLU A 263 -7.24 -59.49 -49.93
CA GLU A 263 -8.16 -60.50 -50.47
C GLU A 263 -8.65 -60.12 -51.87
N LYS A 264 -8.57 -61.13 -52.75
CA LYS A 264 -8.89 -61.14 -54.18
C LYS A 264 -10.39 -61.34 -54.42
N SER A 265 -10.90 -60.73 -55.49
CA SER A 265 -12.02 -61.13 -56.40
C SER A 265 -12.65 -59.83 -56.91
N CYS A 266 -12.91 -59.58 -58.19
CA CYS A 266 -13.26 -60.45 -59.32
C CYS A 266 -12.66 -59.87 -60.61
#